data_AF-A0AAU4C9A9-F1
#
_entry.id   AF-A0AAU4C9A9-F1
#
_cell.length_a   1.000
_cell.length_b   1.000
_cell.length_c   1.000
_cell.angle_alpha   90.00
_cell.angle_beta   90.00
_cell.angle_gamma   90.00
#
_symmetry.space_group_name_H-M   'P 1'
#
loop_
_entity.id
_entity.type
_entity.pdbx_description
1 polymer ?
#
loop_
_entity_poly.entity_id
_entity_poly.type
_entity_poly.pdbx_seq_one_letter_code
_entity_poly.pdbx_strand_id
1 'polypeptide(L)'
;MTYLSTELGSALRALGEHGERLLAFAAAPEQLDEIGEGLDRARRLLTDARAELGPSGCRLHPTAPVDPAAGGGCLFCATNRRRGLAAAAVVEEAPTSVICRAVVEQGHEAAVARYGARAVTRAILTCRNNPEFLEESA
;
A
#
# COMPACT_ATOMS: atom_id res chain seq x y z
N MET A 1 -16.98 -20.16 -15.65
CA MET A 1 -15.85 -19.21 -15.68
C MET A 1 -16.39 -17.88 -15.19
N THR A 2 -15.87 -17.32 -14.10
CA THR A 2 -16.32 -15.99 -13.62
C THR A 2 -15.90 -14.91 -14.62
N TYR A 3 -16.69 -13.84 -14.70
CA TYR A 3 -16.40 -12.69 -15.55
C TYR A 3 -14.99 -12.13 -15.29
N LEU A 4 -14.58 -12.06 -14.01
CA LEU A 4 -13.25 -11.63 -13.56
C LEU A 4 -12.09 -12.46 -14.11
N SER A 5 -12.21 -13.79 -14.16
CA SER A 5 -11.17 -14.65 -14.75
C SER A 5 -11.01 -14.43 -16.26
N THR A 6 -12.11 -14.08 -16.94
CA THR A 6 -12.09 -13.77 -18.38
C THR A 6 -11.42 -12.42 -18.63
N GLU A 7 -11.78 -11.40 -17.85
CA GLU A 7 -11.14 -10.07 -17.88
C GLU A 7 -9.64 -10.14 -17.56
N LEU A 8 -9.25 -10.91 -16.55
CA LEU A 8 -7.84 -11.14 -16.23
C LEU A 8 -7.08 -11.80 -17.40
N GLY A 9 -7.67 -12.83 -18.02
CA GLY A 9 -7.09 -13.49 -19.18
C GLY A 9 -6.91 -12.54 -20.37
N SER A 10 -7.89 -11.66 -20.61
CA SER A 10 -7.81 -10.60 -21.63
C SER A 10 -6.65 -9.62 -21.34
N ALA A 11 -6.56 -9.12 -20.11
CA ALA A 11 -5.53 -8.17 -19.71
C ALA A 11 -4.11 -8.75 -19.81
N LEU A 12 -3.92 -10.01 -19.42
CA LEU A 12 -2.63 -10.71 -19.55
C LEU A 12 -2.25 -10.94 -21.02
N ARG A 13 -3.21 -11.22 -21.90
CA ARG A 13 -2.96 -11.35 -23.34
C ARG A 13 -2.47 -10.03 -23.94
N ALA A 14 -3.15 -8.93 -23.64
CA ALA A 14 -2.74 -7.60 -24.10
C ALA A 14 -1.31 -7.25 -23.66
N LEU A 15 -0.95 -7.53 -22.40
CA LEU A 15 0.42 -7.36 -21.89
C LEU A 15 1.46 -8.17 -22.68
N GLY A 16 1.14 -9.41 -23.05
CA GLY A 16 2.00 -10.24 -23.91
C GLY A 16 2.28 -9.58 -25.26
N GLU A 17 1.26 -9.00 -25.88
CA GLU A 17 1.39 -8.27 -27.16
C GLU A 17 2.25 -7.01 -27.04
N HIS A 18 2.26 -6.34 -25.88
CA HIS A 18 3.19 -5.24 -25.63
C HIS A 18 4.63 -5.75 -25.42
N GLY A 19 4.82 -6.87 -24.73
CA GLY A 19 6.12 -7.50 -24.54
C GLY A 19 6.79 -7.90 -25.85
N GLU A 20 6.05 -8.51 -26.78
CA GLU A 20 6.55 -8.85 -28.12
C GLU A 20 6.99 -7.60 -28.90
N ARG A 21 6.23 -6.50 -28.80
CA ARG A 21 6.57 -5.22 -29.45
C ARG A 21 7.86 -4.61 -28.89
N LEU A 22 8.09 -4.69 -27.58
CA LEU A 22 9.33 -4.23 -26.95
C LEU A 22 10.57 -5.02 -27.39
N LEU A 23 10.42 -6.32 -27.67
CA LEU A 23 11.52 -7.14 -28.17
C LEU A 23 11.86 -6.85 -29.63
N ALA A 24 10.85 -6.45 -30.42
CA ALA A 24 11.02 -6.15 -31.84
C ALA A 24 11.59 -4.74 -32.12
N PHE A 25 11.32 -3.75 -31.25
CA PHE A 25 11.68 -2.34 -31.47
C PHE A 25 12.10 -1.64 -30.18
N ALA A 26 12.87 -0.55 -30.31
CA ALA A 26 13.14 0.33 -29.17
C ALA A 26 11.83 0.97 -28.68
N ALA A 27 11.60 0.93 -27.36
CA ALA A 27 10.38 1.44 -26.75
C ALA A 27 10.31 2.97 -26.79
N ALA A 28 9.20 3.52 -27.28
CA ALA A 28 8.84 4.92 -27.06
C ALA A 28 8.27 5.12 -25.63
N PRO A 29 8.42 6.30 -25.01
CA PRO A 29 7.91 6.58 -23.67
C PRO A 29 6.42 6.26 -23.49
N GLU A 30 5.60 6.61 -24.49
CA GLU A 30 4.15 6.38 -24.45
C GLU A 30 3.81 4.88 -24.40
N GLN A 31 4.62 4.04 -25.04
CA GLN A 31 4.45 2.58 -24.98
C GLN A 31 4.77 2.04 -23.59
N LEU A 32 5.71 2.66 -22.88
CA LEU A 32 6.04 2.27 -21.50
C LEU A 32 4.91 2.67 -20.55
N ASP A 33 4.27 3.82 -20.77
CA ASP A 33 3.10 4.26 -20.01
C ASP A 33 1.92 3.29 -20.22
N GLU A 34 1.61 2.91 -21.47
CA GLU A 34 0.58 1.90 -21.78
C GLU A 34 0.85 0.56 -21.07
N ILE A 35 2.11 0.12 -21.06
CA ILE A 35 2.51 -1.11 -20.35
C ILE A 35 2.31 -0.96 -18.85
N GLY A 36 2.67 0.20 -18.28
CA GLY A 36 2.44 0.51 -16.87
C GLY A 36 0.96 0.39 -16.50
N GLU A 37 0.08 1.01 -17.28
CA GLU A 37 -1.37 0.93 -17.09
C GLU A 37 -1.89 -0.51 -17.22
N GLY A 38 -1.39 -1.26 -18.19
CA GLY A 38 -1.72 -2.67 -18.39
C GLY A 38 -1.32 -3.54 -17.20
N LEU A 39 -0.12 -3.34 -16.65
CA LEU A 39 0.40 -4.07 -15.49
C LEU A 39 -0.45 -3.78 -14.25
N ASP A 40 -0.79 -2.52 -14.02
CA ASP A 40 -1.66 -2.09 -12.93
C ASP A 40 -3.06 -2.71 -13.04
N ARG A 41 -3.64 -2.71 -14.23
CA ARG A 41 -4.94 -3.33 -14.49
C ARG A 41 -4.90 -4.84 -14.21
N ALA A 42 -3.92 -5.56 -14.77
CA ALA A 42 -3.77 -7.00 -14.56
C ALA A 42 -3.54 -7.34 -13.07
N ARG A 43 -2.75 -6.52 -12.36
CA ARG A 43 -2.51 -6.69 -10.91
C ARG A 43 -3.79 -6.55 -10.09
N ARG A 44 -4.63 -5.57 -10.41
CA ARG A 44 -5.94 -5.37 -9.74
C ARG A 44 -6.86 -6.56 -9.97
N LEU A 45 -7.01 -6.98 -11.23
CA LEU A 45 -7.84 -8.14 -11.59
C LEU A 45 -7.36 -9.43 -10.92
N LEU A 46 -6.05 -9.65 -10.84
CA LEU A 46 -5.47 -10.81 -10.13
C LEU A 46 -5.78 -10.75 -8.63
N THR A 47 -5.67 -9.57 -8.02
CA THR A 47 -6.01 -9.37 -6.60
C THR A 47 -7.49 -9.68 -6.34
N ASP A 48 -8.37 -9.21 -7.20
CA ASP A 48 -9.80 -9.45 -7.10
C ASP A 48 -10.14 -10.94 -7.29
N ALA A 49 -9.57 -11.59 -8.31
CA ALA A 49 -9.76 -13.03 -8.52
C ALA A 49 -9.26 -13.87 -7.34
N ARG A 50 -8.11 -13.50 -6.75
CA ARG A 50 -7.60 -14.17 -5.54
C ARG A 50 -8.52 -13.97 -4.35
N ALA A 51 -9.11 -12.78 -4.21
CA ALA A 51 -10.04 -12.48 -3.13
C ALA A 51 -11.33 -13.30 -3.26
N GLU A 52 -11.89 -13.44 -4.46
CA GLU A 52 -13.08 -14.28 -4.71
C GLU A 52 -12.87 -15.75 -4.34
N LEU A 53 -11.67 -16.28 -4.57
CA LEU A 53 -11.30 -17.65 -4.20
C LEU A 53 -10.92 -17.78 -2.72
N GLY A 54 -10.78 -16.65 -2.01
CA GLY A 54 -10.32 -16.57 -0.64
C GLY A 54 -11.42 -16.86 0.38
N PRO A 55 -11.12 -17.50 1.53
CA PRO A 55 -12.13 -17.83 2.54
C PRO A 55 -12.94 -16.61 3.03
N SER A 56 -12.29 -15.46 3.14
CA SER A 56 -12.89 -14.22 3.67
C SER A 56 -13.25 -13.18 2.60
N GLY A 57 -13.03 -13.46 1.31
CA GLY A 57 -13.34 -12.51 0.24
C GLY A 57 -12.49 -11.23 0.22
N CYS A 58 -11.42 -11.15 1.03
CA CYS A 58 -10.72 -9.89 1.25
C CYS A 58 -9.63 -9.61 0.22
N ARG A 59 -9.75 -8.47 -0.47
CA ARG A 59 -8.74 -8.01 -1.46
C ARG A 59 -7.37 -7.70 -0.87
N LEU A 60 -7.31 -7.22 0.37
CA LEU A 60 -6.05 -6.96 1.06
C LEU A 60 -5.39 -8.22 1.60
N HIS A 61 -6.20 -9.19 2.05
CA HIS A 61 -5.71 -10.45 2.61
C HIS A 61 -6.48 -11.63 2.01
N PRO A 62 -6.16 -12.04 0.77
CA PRO A 62 -6.93 -13.06 0.05
C PRO A 62 -6.94 -14.42 0.76
N THR A 63 -5.90 -14.73 1.52
CA THR A 63 -5.75 -15.99 2.27
C THR A 63 -6.14 -15.86 3.74
N ALA A 64 -6.67 -14.72 4.18
CA ALA A 64 -7.00 -14.53 5.58
C ALA A 64 -8.20 -15.41 5.98
N PRO A 65 -8.15 -15.98 7.20
CA PRO A 65 -9.29 -16.68 7.76
C PRO A 65 -10.48 -15.73 7.97
N VAL A 66 -11.65 -16.33 8.01
CA VAL A 66 -12.91 -15.66 8.32
C VAL A 66 -12.97 -15.35 9.82
N ASP A 67 -13.44 -14.17 10.18
CA ASP A 67 -13.75 -13.77 11.54
C ASP A 67 -15.21 -14.13 11.88
N PRO A 68 -15.45 -15.14 12.75
CA PRO A 68 -16.80 -15.50 13.16
C PRO A 68 -17.50 -14.38 13.94
N ALA A 69 -16.74 -13.52 14.64
CA ALA A 69 -17.29 -12.42 15.41
C ALA A 69 -17.60 -11.17 14.56
N ALA A 70 -17.07 -11.09 13.33
CA ALA A 70 -17.31 -9.98 12.42
C ALA A 70 -18.27 -10.34 11.27
N GLY A 71 -19.17 -11.31 11.48
CA GLY A 71 -20.19 -11.68 10.50
C GLY A 71 -19.62 -12.21 9.18
N GLY A 72 -18.47 -12.89 9.22
CA GLY A 72 -17.88 -13.50 8.01
C GLY A 72 -16.79 -12.68 7.32
N GLY A 73 -16.37 -11.54 7.89
CA GLY A 73 -15.31 -10.70 7.32
C GLY A 73 -13.89 -11.24 7.54
N CYS A 74 -12.89 -10.60 6.94
CA CYS A 74 -11.47 -10.95 7.15
C CYS A 74 -11.01 -10.69 8.59
N LEU A 75 -10.46 -11.72 9.25
CA LEU A 75 -9.95 -11.65 10.62
C LEU A 75 -8.89 -10.57 10.83
N PHE A 76 -7.98 -10.38 9.89
CA PHE A 76 -6.94 -9.36 10.02
C PHE A 76 -7.50 -7.95 9.92
N CYS A 77 -8.40 -7.70 8.97
CA CYS A 77 -9.08 -6.42 8.84
C CYS A 77 -9.95 -6.11 10.07
N ALA A 78 -10.69 -7.10 10.57
CA ALA A 78 -11.51 -6.96 11.77
C ALA A 78 -10.65 -6.75 13.03
N THR A 79 -9.51 -7.42 13.14
CA THR A 79 -8.54 -7.22 14.24
C THR A 79 -7.94 -5.82 14.18
N ASN A 80 -7.53 -5.37 12.99
CA ASN A 80 -7.02 -4.02 12.79
C ASN A 80 -8.06 -2.96 13.16
N ARG A 81 -9.31 -3.13 12.72
CA ARG A 81 -10.43 -2.26 13.12
C ARG A 81 -10.62 -2.23 14.65
N ARG A 82 -10.63 -3.40 15.30
CA ARG A 82 -10.76 -3.51 16.78
C ARG A 82 -9.62 -2.82 17.52
N ARG A 83 -8.41 -2.84 16.95
CA ARG A 83 -7.23 -2.15 17.50
C ARG A 83 -7.21 -0.63 17.22
N GLY A 84 -8.21 -0.09 16.53
CA GLY A 84 -8.19 1.29 16.05
C GLY A 84 -7.18 1.53 14.92
N LEU A 85 -6.61 0.48 14.35
CA LEU A 85 -5.68 0.49 13.23
C LEU A 85 -6.45 0.42 11.91
N ALA A 86 -7.48 1.26 11.71
CA ALA A 86 -8.18 1.32 10.44
C ALA A 86 -7.15 1.40 9.30
N ALA A 87 -7.37 0.62 8.22
CA ALA A 87 -6.46 0.51 7.08
C ALA A 87 -5.93 1.90 6.76
N ALA A 88 -4.62 2.09 6.99
CA ALA A 88 -4.01 3.39 7.17
C ALA A 88 -4.65 4.38 6.22
N ALA A 89 -5.54 5.23 6.76
CA ALA A 89 -5.86 6.46 6.06
C ALA A 89 -4.50 7.05 5.73
N VAL A 90 -4.30 7.44 4.49
CA VAL A 90 -3.11 8.17 4.07
C VAL A 90 -3.21 9.51 4.79
N VAL A 91 -2.88 9.51 6.08
CA VAL A 91 -2.54 10.71 6.82
C VAL A 91 -1.36 11.24 6.05
N GLU A 92 -1.52 12.45 5.53
CA GLU A 92 -0.46 13.20 4.88
C GLU A 92 0.76 13.13 5.81
N GLU A 93 1.69 12.22 5.48
CA GLU A 93 2.70 11.74 6.42
C GLU A 93 3.70 12.88 6.54
N ALA A 94 3.62 13.64 7.64
CA ALA A 94 4.55 14.74 7.87
C ALA A 94 5.99 14.22 7.72
N PRO A 95 6.89 14.96 7.04
CA PRO A 95 8.26 14.53 6.84
C PRO A 95 8.90 14.14 8.17
N THR A 96 9.74 13.11 8.16
CA THR A 96 10.38 12.60 9.38
C THR A 96 11.18 13.68 10.13
N SER A 97 11.83 14.59 9.40
CA SER A 97 12.53 15.76 9.96
C SER A 97 11.59 16.68 10.75
N VAL A 98 10.38 16.94 10.24
CA VAL A 98 9.35 17.77 10.91
C VAL A 98 8.91 17.12 12.22
N ILE A 99 8.70 15.80 12.22
CA ILE A 99 8.30 15.06 13.42
C ILE A 99 9.43 15.05 14.45
N CYS A 100 10.68 14.84 14.02
CA CYS A 100 11.85 14.88 14.91
C CYS A 100 12.03 16.25 15.56
N ARG A 101 11.92 17.32 14.78
CA ARG A 101 11.96 18.69 15.31
C ARG A 101 10.85 18.94 16.33
N ALA A 102 9.62 18.49 16.04
CA ALA A 102 8.51 18.62 16.98
C ALA A 102 8.75 17.87 18.30
N VAL A 103 9.40 16.69 18.27
CA VAL A 103 9.78 15.96 19.49
C VAL A 103 10.78 16.76 20.33
N VAL A 104 11.74 17.43 19.69
CA VAL A 104 12.75 18.25 20.38
C VAL A 104 12.14 19.53 20.94
N GLU A 105 11.33 20.24 20.14
CA GLU A 105 10.78 21.55 20.49
C GLU A 105 9.59 21.47 21.46
N GLN A 106 8.71 20.49 21.27
CA GLN A 106 7.42 20.40 21.97
C GLN A 106 7.37 19.25 22.98
N GLY A 107 8.37 18.36 22.96
CA GLY A 107 8.43 17.17 23.78
C GLY A 107 7.69 15.97 23.17
N HIS A 108 8.05 14.78 23.65
CA HIS A 108 7.56 13.51 23.12
C HIS A 108 6.04 13.37 23.19
N GLU A 109 5.43 13.68 24.33
CA GLU A 109 3.97 13.52 24.51
C GLU A 109 3.16 14.42 23.58
N ALA A 110 3.58 15.68 23.40
CA ALA A 110 2.92 16.62 22.49
C ALA A 110 3.06 16.16 21.02
N ALA A 111 4.24 15.68 20.63
CA ALA A 111 4.46 15.12 19.30
C ALA A 111 3.62 13.85 19.06
N VAL A 112 3.48 12.98 20.06
CA VAL A 112 2.64 11.77 19.97
C VAL A 112 1.16 12.15 19.83
N ALA A 113 0.68 13.14 20.58
CA ALA A 113 -0.69 13.64 20.47
C ALA A 113 -0.99 14.22 19.08
N ARG A 114 0.00 14.86 18.44
CA ARG A 114 -0.16 15.53 17.14
C ARG A 114 0.04 14.60 15.94
N TYR A 115 1.04 13.74 15.96
CA TYR A 115 1.47 12.92 14.81
C TYR A 115 1.23 11.43 15.00
N GLY A 116 0.88 11.00 16.22
CA GLY A 116 0.66 9.60 16.56
C GLY A 116 1.94 8.86 16.98
N ALA A 117 1.78 7.93 17.91
CA ALA A 117 2.89 7.21 18.54
C ALA A 117 3.80 6.47 17.55
N ARG A 118 3.22 5.87 16.50
CA ARG A 118 3.96 5.09 15.51
C ARG A 118 4.84 5.98 14.62
N ALA A 119 4.31 7.13 14.19
CA ALA A 119 5.05 8.08 13.37
C ALA A 119 6.21 8.70 14.16
N VAL A 120 5.95 9.08 15.42
CA VAL A 120 6.98 9.58 16.34
C VAL A 120 8.07 8.55 16.62
N THR A 121 7.69 7.29 16.90
CA THR A 121 8.67 6.22 17.14
C THR A 121 9.54 5.98 15.91
N ARG A 122 8.94 5.92 14.72
CA ARG A 122 9.66 5.77 13.44
C ARG A 122 10.60 6.95 13.22
N ALA A 123 10.13 8.17 13.44
CA ALA A 123 10.92 9.38 13.25
C ALA A 123 12.15 9.42 14.17
N ILE A 124 11.97 9.14 15.47
CA ILE A 124 13.06 9.10 16.45
C ILE A 124 14.12 8.05 16.06
N LEU A 125 13.69 6.85 15.64
CA LEU A 125 14.61 5.80 15.19
C LEU A 125 15.40 6.23 13.95
N THR A 126 14.76 6.91 13.01
CA THR A 126 15.41 7.38 11.78
C THR A 126 16.40 8.52 12.07
N CYS A 127 16.00 9.54 12.83
CA CYS A 127 16.85 10.69 13.14
C CYS A 127 18.03 10.33 14.06
N ARG A 128 17.84 9.36 14.97
CA ARG A 128 18.95 8.84 15.80
C ARG A 128 20.06 8.20 14.96
N ASN A 129 19.71 7.63 13.81
CA ASN A 129 20.64 6.94 12.94
C ASN A 129 21.17 7.82 11.79
N ASN A 130 20.60 9.01 11.57
CA ASN A 130 20.98 9.96 10.53
C ASN A 130 20.83 11.40 11.07
N PRO A 131 21.90 12.02 11.59
CA PRO A 131 21.82 13.35 12.21
C PRO A 131 21.53 14.49 11.22
N GLU A 132 21.74 14.29 9.92
CA GLU A 132 21.48 15.28 8.85
C GLU A 132 20.01 15.77 8.84
N PHE A 133 19.07 14.94 9.29
CA PHE A 133 17.64 15.29 9.35
C PHE A 133 17.27 16.36 10.40
N LEU A 134 18.21 16.75 11.28
CA LEU A 134 18.03 17.85 12.23
C LEU A 134 18.52 19.20 11.69
N GLU A 135 19.35 19.19 10.64
CA GLU A 135 20.02 20.39 10.12
C GLU A 135 19.42 20.90 8.80
N GLU A 136 18.75 20.04 8.02
CA GLU A 136 18.35 20.33 6.63
C GLU A 136 17.02 21.11 6.47
N SER A 137 16.81 22.17 7.24
CA SER A 137 15.71 23.13 7.00
C SER A 137 16.01 24.54 7.52
N ALA A 138 17.25 25.01 7.35
CA ALA A 138 17.61 26.42 7.45
C ALA A 138 17.48 27.11 6.08
#